data_AF-A0AA44IHR7-F1
#
_entry.id   AF-A0AA44IHR7-F1
#
_cell.length_a   1.000
_cell.length_b   1.000
_cell.length_c   1.000
_cell.angle_alpha   90.00
_cell.angle_beta   90.00
_cell.angle_gamma   90.00
#
_symmetry.space_group_name_H-M   'P 1'
#
loop_
_entity.id
_entity.type
_entity.pdbx_description
1 polymer ?
#
loop_
_entity_poly.entity_id
_entity_poly.type
_entity_poly.pdbx_seq_one_letter_code
_entity_poly.pdbx_strand_id
1 'polypeptide(L)'
;MFLVLLGFFSGIIGGMGMGGGTILIPALILFANIDPKIAQSINLLSSIPMTIFALLIHIKNKKVILKLVIPIASFGILGAIFGSFLATYLSSEVLKKVFGVFLLVIGVLEVKKGIFNPNKNKCEK
;
A
#
# COMPACT_ATOMS: atom_id res chain seq x y z
N MET A 1 2.63 -4.75 -22.66
CA MET A 1 1.15 -4.62 -22.57
C MET A 1 0.60 -5.09 -21.23
N PHE A 2 0.96 -6.28 -20.74
CA PHE A 2 0.47 -6.83 -19.46
C PHE A 2 0.78 -5.96 -18.22
N LEU A 3 1.98 -5.39 -18.12
CA LEU A 3 2.38 -4.49 -17.01
C LEU A 3 1.52 -3.22 -16.91
N VAL A 4 1.04 -2.70 -18.05
CA VAL A 4 0.19 -1.50 -18.07
C VAL A 4 -1.19 -1.82 -17.52
N LEU A 5 -1.75 -2.98 -17.85
CA LEU A 5 -3.01 -3.46 -17.26
C LEU A 5 -2.87 -3.65 -15.74
N LEU A 6 -1.80 -4.30 -15.28
CA LEU A 6 -1.56 -4.50 -13.86
C LEU A 6 -1.44 -3.18 -13.10
N GLY A 7 -0.69 -2.22 -13.65
CA GLY A 7 -0.57 -0.88 -13.08
C GLY A 7 -1.92 -0.14 -13.04
N PHE A 8 -2.74 -0.26 -14.08
CA PHE A 8 -4.06 0.36 -14.17
C PHE A 8 -5.02 -0.19 -13.11
N PHE A 9 -5.20 -1.52 -13.04
CA PHE A 9 -6.07 -2.16 -12.06
C PHE A 9 -5.59 -1.93 -10.62
N SER A 10 -4.29 -2.03 -10.40
CA SER A 10 -3.71 -1.78 -9.07
C SER A 10 -3.83 -0.32 -8.65
N GLY A 11 -3.78 0.62 -9.60
CA GLY A 11 -4.00 2.04 -9.34
C GLY A 11 -5.43 2.35 -8.90
N ILE A 12 -6.43 1.73 -9.56
CA ILE A 12 -7.84 1.87 -9.17
C ILE A 12 -8.05 1.35 -7.74
N ILE A 13 -7.61 0.12 -7.45
CA ILE A 13 -7.82 -0.50 -6.14
C ILE A 13 -7.03 0.22 -5.05
N GLY A 14 -5.79 0.60 -5.36
CA GLY A 14 -5.00 1.40 -4.44
C GLY A 14 -5.69 2.75 -4.13
N GLY A 15 -6.37 3.35 -5.12
CA GLY A 15 -6.96 4.67 -5.03
C GLY A 15 -8.17 4.69 -4.10
N MET A 16 -8.73 3.52 -3.81
CA MET A 16 -9.77 3.32 -2.81
C MET A 16 -9.24 3.34 -1.37
N GLY A 17 -7.94 3.64 -1.18
CA GLY A 17 -7.33 3.82 0.15
C GLY A 17 -6.60 2.59 0.70
N MET A 18 -6.55 1.48 -0.06
CA MET A 18 -5.74 0.30 0.33
C MET A 18 -4.23 0.50 0.13
N GLY A 19 -3.82 1.50 -0.66
CA GLY A 19 -2.44 1.67 -1.10
C GLY A 19 -2.09 0.66 -2.20
N GLY A 20 -1.53 1.11 -3.32
CA GLY A 20 -1.33 0.27 -4.51
C GLY A 20 -0.39 -0.94 -4.32
N GLY A 21 0.33 -1.05 -3.20
CA GLY A 21 1.33 -2.09 -2.91
C GLY A 21 0.80 -3.48 -2.66
N THR A 22 -0.37 -3.62 -2.06
CA THR A 22 -0.92 -4.91 -1.65
C THR A 22 -1.18 -5.86 -2.82
N ILE A 23 -1.52 -5.31 -4.00
CA ILE A 23 -1.81 -6.10 -5.21
C ILE A 23 -0.68 -6.01 -6.23
N LEU A 24 -0.06 -4.85 -6.41
CA LEU A 24 1.00 -4.67 -7.41
C LEU A 24 2.23 -5.52 -7.09
N ILE A 25 2.63 -5.60 -5.81
CA ILE A 25 3.87 -6.30 -5.42
C ILE A 25 3.76 -7.81 -5.67
N PRO A 26 2.71 -8.52 -5.21
CA PRO A 26 2.52 -9.93 -5.56
C PRO A 26 2.39 -10.16 -7.06
N ALA A 27 1.71 -9.25 -7.78
CA ALA A 27 1.53 -9.38 -9.22
C ALA A 27 2.88 -9.30 -9.97
N LEU A 28 3.75 -8.36 -9.60
CA LEU A 28 5.09 -8.22 -10.19
C LEU A 28 5.99 -9.44 -9.87
N ILE A 29 5.94 -9.95 -8.65
CA ILE A 29 6.79 -11.08 -8.24
C ILE A 29 6.32 -12.39 -8.87
N LEU A 30 4.99 -12.64 -8.91
CA LEU A 30 4.44 -13.90 -9.40
C LEU A 30 4.36 -13.96 -10.93
N PHE A 31 3.93 -12.88 -11.59
CA PHE A 31 3.72 -12.88 -13.04
C PHE A 31 4.91 -12.36 -13.84
N ALA A 32 5.70 -11.43 -13.29
CA ALA A 32 6.85 -10.84 -13.99
C ALA A 32 8.20 -11.39 -13.50
N ASN A 33 8.22 -12.27 -12.49
CA ASN A 33 9.43 -12.85 -11.89
C ASN A 33 10.49 -11.80 -11.50
N ILE A 34 10.03 -10.60 -11.13
CA ILE A 34 10.90 -9.48 -10.78
C ILE A 34 11.38 -9.65 -9.34
N ASP A 35 12.63 -9.28 -9.10
CA ASP A 35 13.22 -9.25 -7.77
C ASP A 35 12.34 -8.46 -6.77
N PRO A 36 12.05 -9.01 -5.58
CA PRO A 36 11.19 -8.38 -4.58
C PRO A 36 11.60 -6.96 -4.20
N LYS A 37 12.91 -6.67 -4.18
CA LYS A 37 13.44 -5.32 -3.93
C LYS A 37 13.06 -4.35 -5.04
N ILE A 38 13.19 -4.77 -6.30
CA ILE A 38 12.84 -3.95 -7.47
C ILE A 38 11.32 -3.75 -7.54
N ALA A 39 10.53 -4.79 -7.26
CA ALA A 39 9.07 -4.71 -7.24
C ALA A 39 8.56 -3.69 -6.21
N GLN A 40 9.17 -3.61 -5.02
CA GLN A 40 8.85 -2.58 -4.02
C GLN A 40 9.18 -1.17 -4.51
N SER A 41 10.36 -0.98 -5.13
CA SER A 41 10.74 0.32 -5.68
C SER A 41 9.79 0.79 -6.78
N ILE A 42 9.37 -0.11 -7.68
CA ILE A 42 8.38 0.18 -8.73
C ILE A 42 7.04 0.58 -8.10
N ASN A 43 6.62 -0.11 -7.05
CA ASN A 43 5.38 0.21 -6.36
C ASN A 43 5.40 1.59 -5.70
N LEU A 44 6.52 1.94 -5.06
CA LEU A 44 6.68 3.25 -4.45
C LEU A 44 6.60 4.35 -5.50
N LEU A 45 7.32 4.18 -6.62
CA LEU A 45 7.31 5.13 -7.74
C LEU A 45 5.92 5.27 -8.36
N SER A 46 5.20 4.16 -8.54
CA SER A 46 3.82 4.16 -9.06
C SER A 46 2.82 4.81 -8.10
N SER A 47 3.08 4.77 -6.80
CA SER A 47 2.18 5.33 -5.78
C SER A 47 2.29 6.86 -5.66
N ILE A 48 3.38 7.47 -6.14
CA ILE A 48 3.58 8.93 -6.11
C ILE A 48 2.48 9.69 -6.89
N PRO A 49 2.31 9.49 -8.22
CA PRO A 49 1.31 10.24 -8.97
C PRO A 49 -0.10 9.98 -8.44
N MET A 50 -0.37 8.73 -8.10
CA MET A 50 -1.62 8.29 -7.51
C MET A 50 -1.95 9.00 -6.19
N THR A 51 -0.98 9.10 -5.27
CA THR A 51 -1.16 9.78 -3.98
C THR A 51 -1.36 11.29 -4.17
N ILE A 52 -0.69 11.90 -5.16
CA ILE A 52 -0.90 13.31 -5.51
C ILE A 52 -2.37 13.54 -5.93
N PHE A 53 -2.90 12.73 -6.85
CA PHE A 53 -4.30 12.85 -7.27
C PHE A 53 -5.27 12.59 -6.11
N ALA A 54 -5.02 11.56 -5.29
CA ALA A 54 -5.83 11.26 -4.13
C ALA A 54 -5.85 12.45 -3.14
N LEU A 55 -4.69 13.06 -2.89
CA LEU A 55 -4.54 14.22 -2.02
C LEU A 55 -5.29 15.43 -2.58
N LEU A 56 -5.17 15.73 -3.88
CA LEU A 56 -5.90 16.82 -4.53
C LEU A 56 -7.42 16.65 -4.39
N ILE A 57 -7.92 15.44 -4.59
CA ILE A 57 -9.35 15.12 -4.43
C ILE A 57 -9.77 15.29 -2.96
N HIS A 58 -8.96 14.81 -2.01
CA HIS A 58 -9.27 14.92 -0.57
C HIS A 58 -9.27 16.36 -0.08
N ILE A 59 -8.34 17.19 -0.56
CA ILE A 59 -8.28 18.63 -0.28
C ILE A 59 -9.54 19.31 -0.84
N LYS A 60 -9.92 19.00 -2.08
CA LYS A 60 -11.12 19.55 -2.73
C LYS A 60 -12.41 19.21 -1.95
N ASN A 61 -12.46 18.03 -1.33
CA ASN A 61 -13.59 17.58 -0.51
C ASN A 61 -13.57 18.12 0.94
N LYS A 62 -12.63 19.00 1.31
CA LYS A 62 -12.47 19.61 2.65
C LYS A 62 -12.43 18.62 3.83
N LYS A 63 -12.14 17.34 3.58
CA LYS A 63 -12.00 16.30 4.63
C LYS A 63 -10.61 16.28 5.29
N VAL A 64 -9.74 17.24 4.96
CA VAL A 64 -8.35 17.25 5.45
C VAL A 64 -8.24 18.07 6.73
N ILE A 65 -8.00 17.39 7.85
CA ILE A 65 -7.68 18.03 9.12
C ILE A 65 -6.20 18.43 9.11
N LEU A 66 -5.91 19.64 8.63
CA LEU A 66 -4.54 20.16 8.48
C LEU A 66 -3.71 20.06 9.77
N LYS A 67 -4.35 20.13 10.94
CA LYS A 67 -3.70 19.99 12.25
C LYS A 67 -3.12 18.60 12.50
N LEU A 68 -3.70 17.55 11.91
CA LEU A 68 -3.21 16.17 12.01
C LEU A 68 -2.21 15.82 10.90
N VAL A 69 -2.20 16.56 9.79
CA VAL A 69 -1.33 16.26 8.64
C VAL A 69 0.15 16.32 9.04
N ILE A 70 0.56 17.36 9.77
CA ILE A 70 1.96 17.56 10.17
C ILE A 70 2.47 16.40 11.04
N PRO A 71 1.84 16.03 12.17
CA PRO A 71 2.34 14.93 12.99
C PRO A 71 2.33 13.61 12.22
N ILE A 72 1.25 13.30 11.48
CA ILE A 72 1.17 12.04 10.70
C ILE A 72 2.27 11.99 9.63
N ALA A 73 2.51 13.09 8.92
CA ALA A 73 3.57 13.16 7.92
C ALA A 73 4.96 12.98 8.56
N SER A 74 5.23 13.62 9.69
CA SER A 74 6.52 13.47 10.39
C SER A 74 6.75 12.02 10.85
N PHE A 75 5.78 11.38 11.49
CA PHE A 75 5.90 9.97 11.88
C PHE A 75 6.01 9.04 10.66
N GLY A 76 5.28 9.33 9.59
CA GLY A 76 5.34 8.58 8.33
C GLY A 76 6.71 8.67 7.66
N ILE A 77 7.31 9.86 7.61
CA ILE A 77 8.65 10.08 7.05
C ILE A 77 9.69 9.33 7.88
N LEU A 78 9.65 9.47 9.21
CA LEU A 78 10.57 8.75 10.09
C LEU A 78 10.45 7.23 9.94
N GLY A 79 9.21 6.71 9.90
CA GLY A 79 8.95 5.30 9.67
C GLY A 79 9.43 4.82 8.30
N ALA A 80 9.24 5.61 7.26
CA ALA A 80 9.69 5.28 5.90
C ALA A 80 11.23 5.24 5.79
N ILE A 81 11.93 6.20 6.41
CA ILE A 81 13.40 6.20 6.44
C ILE A 81 13.93 4.98 7.19
N PHE A 82 13.39 4.72 8.38
CA PHE A 82 13.84 3.58 9.21
C PHE A 82 13.51 2.24 8.55
N GLY A 83 12.32 2.12 7.95
CA GLY A 83 11.90 0.93 7.22
C GLY A 83 12.71 0.68 5.95
N SER A 84 13.03 1.74 5.20
CA SER A 84 13.89 1.65 4.01
C SER A 84 15.31 1.20 4.38
N PHE A 85 15.87 1.77 5.44
CA PHE A 85 17.17 1.36 5.96
C PHE A 85 17.13 -0.11 6.38
N LEU A 86 16.12 -0.54 7.13
CA LEU A 86 16.00 -1.94 7.51
C LEU A 86 15.87 -2.86 6.28
N ALA A 87 15.08 -2.47 5.27
CA ALA A 87 14.87 -3.24 4.05
C ALA A 87 16.13 -3.41 3.19
N THR A 88 17.09 -2.47 3.23
CA THR A 88 18.36 -2.63 2.49
C THR A 88 19.28 -3.66 3.12
N TYR A 89 19.25 -3.84 4.45
CA TYR A 89 20.02 -4.87 5.17
C TYR A 89 19.47 -6.29 4.98
N LEU A 90 18.19 -6.46 4.64
CA LEU A 90 17.61 -7.78 4.39
C LEU A 90 17.96 -8.28 2.97
N SER A 91 18.19 -9.59 2.83
CA SER A 91 18.32 -10.23 1.52
C SER A 91 16.96 -10.32 0.81
N SER A 92 16.96 -10.35 -0.53
CA SER A 92 15.72 -10.39 -1.34
C SER A 92 14.81 -11.56 -0.96
N GLU A 93 15.39 -12.71 -0.58
CA GLU A 93 14.64 -13.91 -0.22
C GLU A 93 13.95 -13.77 1.16
N VAL A 94 14.63 -13.20 2.15
CA VAL A 94 14.03 -12.94 3.46
C VAL A 94 12.93 -11.90 3.33
N LEU A 95 13.17 -10.83 2.54
CA LEU A 95 12.17 -9.79 2.31
C LEU A 95 10.90 -10.35 1.64
N LYS A 96 11.05 -11.27 0.68
CA LYS A 96 9.93 -11.99 0.06
C LYS A 96 9.13 -12.81 1.07
N LYS A 97 9.83 -13.61 1.91
CA LYS A 97 9.18 -14.45 2.93
C LYS A 97 8.43 -13.60 3.97
N VAL A 98 9.07 -12.55 4.48
CA VAL A 98 8.47 -11.64 5.47
C VAL A 98 7.24 -10.95 4.88
N PHE A 99 7.34 -10.43 3.65
CA PHE A 99 6.20 -9.78 3.00
C PHE A 99 5.06 -10.76 2.71
N GLY A 100 5.37 -11.99 2.30
CA GLY A 100 4.38 -13.05 2.10
C GLY A 100 3.65 -13.43 3.39
N VAL A 101 4.37 -13.61 4.50
CA VAL A 101 3.77 -13.87 5.82
C VAL A 101 2.91 -12.69 6.26
N PHE A 102 3.40 -11.45 6.08
CA PHE A 102 2.64 -10.24 6.38
C PHE A 102 1.30 -10.19 5.63
N LEU A 103 1.32 -10.46 4.32
CA LEU A 103 0.10 -10.52 3.52
C LEU A 103 -0.87 -11.63 3.97
N LEU A 104 -0.35 -12.80 4.34
CA LEU A 104 -1.18 -13.87 4.90
C LEU A 104 -1.84 -13.46 6.22
N VAL A 105 -1.09 -12.82 7.11
CA VAL A 105 -1.62 -12.33 8.39
C VAL A 105 -2.72 -11.29 8.14
N ILE A 106 -2.46 -10.29 7.30
CA ILE A 106 -3.47 -9.27 6.96
C ILE A 106 -4.69 -9.91 6.29
N GLY A 107 -4.49 -10.85 5.37
CA GLY A 107 -5.57 -11.58 4.72
C GLY A 107 -6.44 -12.36 5.72
N VAL A 108 -5.83 -13.08 6.66
CA VAL A 108 -6.55 -13.81 7.71
C VAL A 108 -7.28 -12.84 8.65
N LEU A 109 -6.67 -11.71 9.01
CA LEU A 109 -7.29 -10.69 9.85
C LEU A 109 -8.50 -10.05 9.16
N GLU A 110 -8.39 -9.68 7.89
CA GLU A 110 -9.49 -9.12 7.10
C GLU A 110 -10.63 -10.13 6.90
N VAL A 111 -10.30 -11.40 6.58
CA VAL A 111 -11.31 -12.47 6.48
C VAL A 111 -12.01 -12.70 7.80
N LYS A 112 -11.28 -12.75 8.93
CA LYS A 112 -11.88 -12.86 10.26
C LYS A 112 -12.79 -11.67 10.58
N LYS A 113 -12.37 -10.46 10.24
CA LYS A 113 -13.16 -9.24 10.48
C LYS A 113 -14.42 -9.19 9.61
N GLY A 114 -14.32 -9.63 8.36
CA GLY A 114 -15.45 -9.76 7.43
C GLY A 114 -16.44 -10.85 7.84
N ILE A 115 -15.96 -11.99 8.36
CA ILE A 115 -16.79 -13.10 8.83
C ILE A 115 -17.42 -12.80 10.21
N PHE A 116 -16.68 -12.15 11.12
CA PHE A 116 -17.09 -12.00 12.52
C PHE A 116 -17.75 -10.64 12.83
N ASN A 117 -17.75 -9.67 11.91
CA ASN A 117 -18.36 -8.36 12.15
C ASN A 117 -19.08 -7.78 10.91
N PRO A 118 -20.26 -8.32 10.54
CA PRO A 118 -21.04 -7.86 9.37
C PRO A 118 -21.71 -6.48 9.54
N ASN A 119 -21.48 -5.74 10.64
CA ASN A 119 -22.32 -4.58 11.00
C ASN A 119 -21.51 -3.31 11.38
N LYS A 120 -20.62 -2.84 10.48
CA LYS A 120 -19.98 -1.51 10.62
C LYS A 120 -20.32 -0.50 9.50
N ASN A 121 -21.37 -0.73 8.72
CA ASN A 121 -21.83 0.18 7.66
C ASN A 121 -22.74 1.34 8.14
N LYS A 122 -22.63 1.82 9.39
CA LYS A 122 -23.61 2.83 9.88
C LYS A 122 -23.11 4.04 10.67
N CYS A 123 -21.80 4.27 10.79
CA CYS A 123 -21.32 5.47 11.50
C CYS A 123 -20.23 6.20 10.71
N GLU A 124 -20.56 6.65 9.50
CA GLU A 124 -19.92 7.84 8.92
C GLU A 124 -20.99 8.62 8.16
N LYS A 125 -21.89 9.26 8.91
CA LYS A 125 -22.63 10.44 8.45
C LYS A 125 -21.94 11.66 9.04
#